data_AF-A0A160FD34-F1
#
_entry.id   AF-A0A160FD34-F1
#
_cell.length_a   1.000
_cell.length_b   1.000
_cell.length_c   1.000
_cell.angle_alpha   90.00
_cell.angle_beta   90.00
_cell.angle_gamma   90.00
#
_symmetry.space_group_name_H-M   'P 1'
#
loop_
_entity.id
_entity.type
_entity.pdbx_description
1 polymer ?
#
loop_
_entity_poly.entity_id
_entity_poly.type
_entity_poly.pdbx_seq_one_letter_code
_entity_poly.pdbx_strand_id
1 'polypeptide(L)' 'MTQYFIDFVIVGVLIIGMTALMGVFANGVGEYVFGGSRRLEHIQKTAKTQEGWNRVGGKKISG' A
#
# COMPACT_ATOMS: atom_id res chain seq x y z
N MET A 1 -23.02 18.62 35.39
CA MET A 1 -22.03 17.52 35.32
C MET A 1 -22.33 16.52 34.19
N THR A 2 -23.58 16.07 34.03
CA THR A 2 -23.96 15.12 32.96
C THR A 2 -23.69 15.60 31.53
N GLN A 3 -23.98 16.87 31.21
CA GLN A 3 -23.69 17.43 29.88
C GLN A 3 -22.19 17.44 29.57
N TYR A 4 -21.38 17.96 30.49
CA TYR A 4 -19.91 17.92 30.37
C TYR A 4 -19.36 16.50 30.22
N PHE A 5 -19.97 15.51 30.89
CA PHE A 5 -19.57 14.10 30.75
C PHE A 5 -19.89 13.56 29.36
N ILE A 6 -21.06 13.88 28.80
CA ILE A 6 -21.44 13.48 27.44
C ILE A 6 -20.51 14.13 26.42
N ASP A 7 -20.23 15.42 26.54
CA ASP A 7 -19.31 16.14 25.65
C ASP A 7 -17.91 15.52 25.69
N PHE A 8 -17.42 15.19 26.89
CA PHE A 8 -16.14 14.52 27.08
C PHE A 8 -16.11 13.12 26.43
N VAL A 9 -17.17 12.33 26.57
CA VAL A 9 -17.25 10.99 25.96
C VAL A 9 -17.28 11.10 24.43
N ILE A 10 -18.06 12.03 23.86
CA ILE A 10 -18.14 12.23 22.41
C ILE A 10 -16.78 12.62 21.84
N VAL A 11 -16.11 13.60 22.46
CA VAL A 11 -14.78 14.04 22.03
C VAL A 11 -13.75 12.92 22.20
N GLY A 12 -13.79 12.18 23.32
CA GLY A 12 -12.89 11.07 23.58
C GLY A 12 -13.01 9.96 22.55
N VAL A 13 -14.24 9.53 22.22
CA VAL A 13 -14.49 8.51 21.19
C VAL A 13 -14.04 8.99 19.82
N LEU A 14 -14.25 10.26 19.47
CA LEU A 14 -13.78 10.85 18.21
C LEU A 14 -12.26 10.80 18.09
N ILE A 15 -11.52 11.22 19.13
CA ILE A 15 -10.06 11.23 19.12
C ILE A 15 -9.52 9.80 18.99
N ILE A 16 -10.05 8.86 19.78
CA ILE A 16 -9.64 7.45 19.73
C ILE A 16 -9.97 6.86 18.35
N GLY A 17 -11.16 7.11 17.83
CA GLY A 17 -11.59 6.66 16.51
C GLY A 17 -10.68 7.17 15.40
N MET A 18 -10.40 8.47 15.36
CA MET A 18 -9.47 9.05 14.37
C MET A 18 -8.07 8.43 14.48
N THR A 19 -7.56 8.25 15.70
CA THR A 19 -6.23 7.70 15.94
C THR A 19 -6.13 6.23 15.51
N ALA A 20 -7.13 5.41 15.88
CA ALA A 20 -7.17 4.01 15.52
C ALA A 20 -7.38 3.79 14.00
N LEU A 21 -8.18 4.65 13.37
CA LEU A 21 -8.43 4.58 11.93
C LEU A 21 -7.25 5.11 11.11
N MET A 22 -6.34 5.90 11.69
CA MET A 22 -5.17 6.43 10.98
C MET A 22 -4.31 5.32 10.37
N GLY A 23 -4.16 4.18 11.04
CA GLY A 23 -3.44 3.01 10.49
C GLY A 23 -4.20 2.31 9.36
N VAL A 24 -5.52 2.17 9.48
CA VAL A 24 -6.36 1.54 8.43
C VAL A 24 -6.44 2.44 7.20
N PHE A 25 -6.66 3.74 7.39
CA PHE A 25 -6.63 4.72 6.32
C PHE A 25 -5.24 4.82 5.70
N ALA A 26 -4.16 4.88 6.47
CA ALA A 26 -2.81 4.93 5.92
C ALA A 26 -2.46 3.68 5.11
N ASN A 27 -2.86 2.48 5.55
CA ASN A 27 -2.62 1.25 4.79
C ASN A 27 -3.53 1.16 3.55
N GLY A 28 -4.83 1.44 3.68
CA GLY A 28 -5.78 1.37 2.55
C GLY A 28 -5.56 2.49 1.52
N VAL A 29 -5.42 3.74 1.95
CA VAL A 29 -5.13 4.89 1.07
C VAL A 29 -3.69 4.82 0.58
N GLY A 30 -2.73 4.40 1.41
CA GLY A 30 -1.35 4.24 1.00
C GLY A 30 -1.19 3.16 -0.07
N GLU A 31 -1.92 2.05 0.01
CA GLU A 31 -1.91 1.03 -1.04
C GLU A 31 -2.62 1.48 -2.31
N TYR A 32 -3.72 2.24 -2.19
CA TYR A 32 -4.40 2.82 -3.35
C TYR A 32 -3.57 3.91 -4.06
N VAL A 33 -2.93 4.81 -3.30
CA VAL A 33 -2.17 5.97 -3.82
C VAL A 33 -0.73 5.59 -4.19
N PHE A 34 -0.05 4.79 -3.35
CA PHE A 34 1.37 4.42 -3.55
C PHE A 34 1.58 2.95 -3.96
N GLY A 35 0.65 2.04 -3.67
CA GLY A 35 0.77 0.61 -4.00
C GLY A 35 0.68 0.31 -5.50
N GLY A 36 -0.13 1.07 -6.26
CA GLY A 36 -0.18 0.96 -7.73
C GLY A 36 1.12 1.38 -8.41
N SER A 37 1.77 2.44 -7.91
CA SER A 37 2.99 3.01 -8.51
C SER A 37 4.21 2.12 -8.31
N ARG A 38 4.45 1.59 -7.09
CA ARG A 38 5.62 0.73 -6.82
C ARG A 38 5.53 -0.65 -7.46
N ARG A 39 4.32 -1.21 -7.59
CA ARG A 39 4.13 -2.50 -8.26
C ARG A 39 4.47 -2.38 -9.76
N LEU A 40 4.07 -1.29 -10.40
CA LEU A 40 4.41 -1.03 -11.80
C LEU A 40 5.91 -0.76 -12.00
N GLU A 41 6.56 -0.01 -11.11
CA GLU A 41 8.01 0.20 -11.17
C GLU A 41 8.80 -1.10 -11.03
N HIS A 42 8.44 -1.97 -10.08
CA HIS A 42 9.09 -3.27 -9.91
C HIS A 42 8.83 -4.21 -11.09
N ILE A 43 7.62 -4.21 -11.64
CA ILE A 43 7.30 -5.02 -12.83
C ILE A 43 8.08 -4.51 -14.05
N GLN A 44 8.14 -3.20 -14.30
CA GLN A 44 8.89 -2.64 -15.42
C GLN A 44 10.40 -2.92 -15.30
N LYS A 45 10.96 -2.80 -14.08
CA LYS A 45 12.38 -3.05 -13.84
C LYS A 45 12.72 -4.53 -13.97
N THR A 46 11.85 -5.42 -13.49
CA THR A 46 11.99 -6.87 -13.65
C THR A 46 11.81 -7.31 -15.11
N ALA A 47 10.86 -6.70 -15.84
CA ALA A 47 10.62 -6.99 -17.26
C ALA A 47 11.86 -6.68 -18.11
N LYS A 48 12.52 -5.52 -17.89
CA LYS A 48 13.80 -5.19 -18.56
C LYS A 48 14.89 -6.21 -18.26
N THR A 49 15.00 -6.69 -17.02
CA THR A 49 15.99 -7.70 -16.65
C THR A 49 15.66 -9.06 -17.30
N GLN A 50 14.38 -9.49 -17.27
CA GLN A 50 13.94 -10.75 -17.87
C GLN A 50 14.09 -10.76 -19.40
N GLU A 51 13.86 -9.64 -20.07
CA GLU A 51 14.04 -9.48 -21.51
C GLU A 51 15.51 -9.71 -21.93
N GLY A 52 16.46 -9.21 -21.12
CA GLY A 52 17.89 -9.46 -21.31
C GLY A 52 18.29 -10.94 -21.16
N TRP A 53 17.66 -11.68 -20.24
CA TRP A 53 17.90 -13.10 -20.03
C TRP A 53 17.37 -13.97 -21.18
N ASN A 54 16.22 -13.61 -21.75
CA ASN A 54 15.63 -14.33 -22.87
C ASN A 54 16.54 -14.27 -24.11
N ARG A 55 17.30 -13.17 -24.27
CA ARG A 55 18.28 -12.98 -25.34
C ARG A 55 19.54 -13.84 -25.20
N VAL A 56 19.91 -14.25 -23.99
CA VAL A 56 21.12 -15.08 -23.74
C VAL A 56 20.80 -16.56 -23.53
N GLY A 57 19.59 -16.91 -23.07
CA GLY A 57 19.17 -18.29 -22.84
C GLY A 57 18.36 -18.94 -23.96
N GLY A 58 17.83 -18.15 -24.92
CA GLY A 58 16.89 -18.62 -25.95
C GLY A 58 17.49 -19.36 -27.15
N LYS A 59 18.80 -19.60 -27.20
CA LYS A 59 19.36 -20.48 -28.24
C LYS A 59 19.03 -21.92 -27.84
N LYS A 60 17.87 -22.40 -28.31
CA LYS A 60 17.55 -23.83 -28.37
C LYS A 60 18.82 -24.56 -28.80
N ILE A 61 19.30 -25.41 -27.91
CA ILE A 61 20.12 -26.55 -28.25
C ILE A 61 19.20 -27.42 -29.12
N SER A 62 19.11 -27.09 -30.40
CA SER A 62 18.61 -28.02 -31.40
C SER A 62 19.70 -29.06 -31.52
N GLY A 63 19.36 -30.29 -31.14
CA GLY A 63 20.07 -31.47 -31.63
C GLY A 63 19.98 -31.56 -33.15
#